data_AF-A0A961MFN6-F1
#
_entry.id   AF-A0A961MFN6-F1
#
_cell.length_a   1.000
_cell.length_b   1.000
_cell.length_c   1.000
_cell.angle_alpha   90.00
_cell.angle_beta   90.00
_cell.angle_gamma   90.00
#
_symmetry.space_group_name_H-M   'P 1'
#
loop_
_entity.id
_entity.type
_entity.pdbx_description
1 polymer ?
#
loop_
_entity_poly.entity_id
_entity_poly.type
_entity_poly.pdbx_seq_one_letter_code
_entity_poly.pdbx_strand_id
1 'polypeptide(L)' 'FKAIPGSGWAMAELMAKGASPLAEEFSMYRFREGRFIDESVAAGVAH' A
#
# COMPACT_ATOMS: atom_id res chain seq x y z
N PHE A 1 2.22 10.05 8.60
CA PHE A 1 2.22 11.44 8.10
C PHE A 1 2.80 11.57 6.69
N LYS A 2 4.04 11.11 6.44
CA LYS A 2 4.72 11.19 5.13
C LYS A 2 3.85 10.75 3.92
N ALA A 3 3.05 9.69 4.08
CA ALA A 3 2.30 9.09 2.99
C ALA A 3 0.91 9.68 2.71
N ILE A 4 0.43 10.66 3.49
CA ILE A 4 -0.96 11.14 3.42
C ILE A 4 -1.39 11.57 2.00
N PRO A 5 -0.60 12.37 1.26
CA PRO A 5 -0.99 12.78 -0.10
C PRO A 5 -1.03 11.59 -1.06
N GLY A 6 -0.02 10.70 -0.99
CA GLY A 6 0.09 9.54 -1.87
C GLY A 6 -1.02 8.51 -1.63
N SER A 7 -1.35 8.23 -0.36
CA SER A 7 -2.44 7.33 -0.02
C SER A 7 -3.81 7.89 -0.40
N GLY A 8 -4.01 9.20 -0.27
CA GLY A 8 -5.25 9.85 -0.70
C GLY A 8 -5.47 9.74 -2.21
N TRP A 9 -4.42 9.98 -3.01
CA TRP A 9 -4.48 9.85 -4.46
C TRP A 9 -4.76 8.40 -4.90
N ALA A 10 -3.99 7.44 -4.38
CA ALA A 10 -4.13 6.04 -4.72
C ALA A 10 -5.52 5.50 -4.34
N MET A 11 -6.05 5.88 -3.17
CA MET A 11 -7.39 5.49 -2.74
C MET A 11 -8.48 6.12 -3.62
N ALA A 12 -8.37 7.40 -3.95
CA ALA A 12 -9.34 8.08 -4.80
C ALA A 12 -9.41 7.44 -6.21
N GLU A 13 -8.26 7.13 -6.79
CA GLU A 13 -8.19 6.44 -8.09
C GLU A 13 -8.78 5.03 -8.01
N LEU A 14 -8.41 4.26 -6.97
CA LEU A 14 -8.95 2.93 -6.72
C LEU A 14 -10.47 2.94 -6.60
N MET A 15 -11.04 3.88 -5.85
CA MET A 15 -12.49 4.01 -5.71
C MET A 15 -13.18 4.38 -7.02
N ALA A 16 -12.57 5.27 -7.81
CA ALA A 16 -13.17 5.77 -9.05
C ALA A 16 -13.09 4.75 -10.20
N LYS A 17 -12.00 3.97 -10.28
CA LYS A 17 -11.71 3.08 -11.43
C LYS A 17 -11.75 1.59 -11.08
N GLY A 18 -11.82 1.25 -9.79
CA GLY A 18 -11.66 -0.13 -9.30
C GLY A 18 -10.21 -0.62 -9.26
N ALA A 19 -9.22 0.20 -9.67
CA ALA A 19 -7.81 -0.13 -9.64
C ALA A 19 -6.95 1.14 -9.46
N SER A 20 -5.78 1.00 -8.82
CA SER A 20 -4.72 2.01 -8.83
C SER A 20 -3.36 1.31 -8.85
N PRO A 21 -2.47 1.64 -9.80
CA PRO A 21 -1.12 1.07 -9.86
C PRO A 21 -0.31 1.29 -8.58
N LEU A 22 -0.57 2.39 -7.87
CA LEU A 22 0.11 2.72 -6.61
C LEU A 22 -0.33 1.84 -5.43
N ALA A 23 -1.53 1.24 -5.50
CA ALA A 23 -2.10 0.39 -4.46
C ALA A 23 -1.98 -1.11 -4.78
N GLU A 24 -1.58 -1.47 -6.01
CA GLU A 24 -1.61 -2.85 -6.52
C GLU A 24 -0.79 -3.83 -5.68
N GLU A 25 0.46 -3.48 -5.35
CA GLU A 25 1.34 -4.31 -4.53
C GLU A 25 0.91 -4.38 -3.04
N PHE A 26 0.02 -3.48 -2.62
CA PHE A 26 -0.53 -3.43 -1.26
C PHE A 26 -1.89 -4.12 -1.14
N SER A 27 -2.26 -4.95 -2.12
CA SER A 27 -3.54 -5.67 -2.10
C SER A 27 -3.68 -6.63 -0.90
N MET A 28 -4.93 -6.90 -0.51
CA MET A 28 -5.24 -7.87 0.55
C MET A 28 -4.81 -9.30 0.21
N TYR A 29 -4.67 -9.62 -1.08
CA TYR A 29 -4.31 -10.96 -1.55
C TYR A 29 -2.81 -11.26 -1.42
N ARG A 30 -1.98 -10.23 -1.20
CA ARG A 30 -0.51 -10.36 -1.14
C ARG A 30 -0.02 -11.40 -0.13
N PHE A 31 -0.75 -11.59 0.96
CA PHE A 31 -0.43 -12.60 1.99
C PHE A 31 -0.71 -14.03 1.54
N ARG A 32 -1.79 -14.23 0.78
CA ARG A 32 -2.11 -15.54 0.19
C ARG A 32 -1.11 -15.92 -0.91
N GLU A 33 -0.65 -14.93 -1.64
CA GLU A 33 0.24 -15.10 -2.79
C GLU A 33 1.73 -15.09 -2.42
N GLY A 34 2.06 -14.85 -1.15
CA GLY A 34 3.44 -14.77 -0.66
C GLY A 34 4.20 -13.52 -1.11
N ARG A 35 3.51 -12.49 -1.62
CA ARG A 35 4.11 -11.21 -2.04
C ARG A 35 4.21 -10.24 -0.84
N PHE A 36 5.10 -10.55 0.09
CA PHE A 36 5.32 -9.68 1.25
C PHE A 36 6.13 -8.44 0.87
N ILE A 37 5.76 -7.30 1.45
CA ILE A 37 6.55 -6.06 1.43
C ILE A 37 7.02 -5.84 2.87
N ASP A 38 8.28 -6.19 3.15
CA ASP A 38 8.87 -6.07 4.48
C ASP A 38 9.51 -4.68 4.64
N GLU A 39 8.88 -3.85 5.46
CA GLU A 39 9.36 -2.50 5.81
C GLU A 39 9.85 -2.42 7.26
N SER A 40 10.12 -3.54 7.93
CA SER A 40 10.46 -3.59 9.36
C SER A 40 11.60 -2.65 9.76
N VAL A 41 12.69 -2.63 8.98
CA VAL A 41 13.84 -1.71 9.20
C VAL A 41 13.50 -0.28 8.77
N ALA A 42 12.79 -0.12 7.64
CA ALA A 42 12.47 1.19 7.08
C ALA A 42 11.42 1.96 7.88
N ALA A 43 10.60 1.25 8.66
CA ALA A 43 9.58 1.83 9.52
C ALA A 43 10.18 2.68 10.64
N GLY A 44 11.42 2.41 11.06
CA GLY A 44 12.16 3.25 12.02
C GLY A 44 11.54 3.32 13.42
N VAL A 45 10.64 2.39 13.74
CA VAL A 45 9.94 2.27 15.03
C VAL A 45 10.09 0.82 15.50
N ALA A 46 10.34 0.60 16.78
CA ALA A 46 10.40 -0.77 17.32
C ALA A 46 8.99 -1.40 17.30
N HIS A 47 8.92 -2.69 16.97
CA HIS A 47 7.69 -3.47 16.84
C HIS A 47 7.67 -4.63 17.84
#